data_AF-A0A530JW07-F1
#
_entry.id   AF-A0A530JW07-F1
#
_cell.length_a   1.000
_cell.length_b   1.000
_cell.length_c   1.000
_cell.angle_alpha   90.00
_cell.angle_beta   90.00
_cell.angle_gamma   90.00
#
_symmetry.space_group_name_H-M   'P 1'
#
loop_
_entity.id
_entity.type
_entity.pdbx_description
1 polymer ?
#
loop_
_entity_poly.entity_id
_entity_poly.type
_entity_poly.pdbx_seq_one_letter_code
_entity_poly.pdbx_strand_id
1 'polypeptide(L)'
;MLSLSAATLMVSSVISSAASLDELVKAAKAEGELTTIALPHDWCGYGAVIDGFKAKYPEIKINELNPDAGSGDEIEAIKANKDNKGPQAPDVIDVGLSFG
;
A
#
# COMPACT_ATOMS: atom_id res chain seq x y z
N MET A 1 -5.85 -50.74 12.61
CA MET A 1 -4.78 -49.79 12.29
C MET A 1 -5.40 -48.42 12.08
N LEU A 2 -5.40 -47.59 13.12
CA LEU A 2 -6.07 -46.29 13.17
C LEU A 2 -5.03 -45.13 13.11
N SER A 3 -3.93 -45.33 12.38
CA SER A 3 -2.70 -44.55 12.62
C SER A 3 -1.98 -44.07 11.36
N LEU A 4 -2.69 -43.65 10.31
CA LEU A 4 -2.00 -42.93 9.23
C LEU A 4 -2.78 -41.75 8.63
N SER A 5 -4.11 -41.74 8.71
CA SER A 5 -4.92 -40.65 8.14
C SER A 5 -5.03 -39.39 9.01
N ALA A 6 -4.53 -39.40 10.26
CA ALA A 6 -4.65 -38.27 11.17
C ALA A 6 -3.44 -37.30 11.16
N ALA A 7 -2.34 -37.64 10.48
CA ALA A 7 -1.10 -36.88 10.56
C ALA A 7 -0.91 -35.82 9.45
N THR A 8 -1.70 -35.84 8.38
CA THR A 8 -1.46 -34.99 7.20
C THR A 8 -2.20 -33.64 7.23
N LEU A 9 -3.01 -33.36 8.27
CA LEU A 9 -3.83 -32.14 8.35
C LEU A 9 -3.17 -30.98 9.12
N MET A 10 -1.85 -31.03 9.36
CA MET A 10 -1.12 -30.03 10.15
C MET A 10 -0.08 -29.21 9.36
N VAL A 11 -0.01 -29.34 8.02
CA VAL A 11 0.97 -28.61 7.18
C VAL A 11 0.30 -27.53 6.31
N SER A 12 -0.76 -26.91 6.82
CA SER A 12 -1.32 -25.70 6.22
C SER A 12 -1.48 -24.59 7.26
N SER A 13 -0.60 -24.55 8.27
CA SER A 13 -0.18 -23.24 8.75
C SER A 13 0.44 -22.55 7.55
N VAL A 14 -0.37 -21.79 6.83
CA VAL A 14 0.09 -20.66 6.04
C VAL A 14 1.11 -19.96 6.92
N ILE A 15 2.38 -20.19 6.61
CA ILE A 15 3.44 -19.35 7.13
C ILE A 15 3.01 -18.01 6.55
N SER A 16 2.45 -17.15 7.40
CA SER A 16 2.41 -15.74 7.12
C SER A 16 3.88 -15.32 7.06
N SER A 17 4.53 -15.61 5.94
CA SER A 17 5.84 -15.09 5.63
C SER A 17 5.57 -13.65 5.31
N ALA A 18 5.58 -12.80 6.34
CA ALA A 18 5.88 -11.40 6.11
C ALA A 18 7.17 -11.39 5.28
N ALA A 19 7.09 -10.95 4.02
CA ALA A 19 8.27 -10.73 3.22
C ALA A 19 9.21 -9.86 4.06
N SER A 20 10.50 -10.19 4.04
CA SER A 20 11.49 -9.36 4.72
C SER A 20 11.39 -7.93 4.18
N LEU A 21 11.74 -6.93 5.01
CA LEU A 21 11.74 -5.55 4.55
C LEU A 21 12.59 -5.37 3.28
N ASP A 22 13.68 -6.12 3.15
CA ASP A 22 14.54 -6.08 1.95
C ASP A 22 13.82 -6.61 0.70
N GLU A 23 13.02 -7.67 0.82
CA GLU A 23 12.20 -8.19 -0.27
C GLU A 23 11.10 -7.20 -0.68
N LEU A 24 10.44 -6.57 0.29
CA LEU A 24 9.44 -5.53 0.04
C LEU A 24 10.05 -4.31 -0.65
N VAL A 25 11.21 -3.83 -0.18
CA VAL A 25 11.93 -2.72 -0.80
C VAL A 25 12.37 -3.07 -2.22
N LYS A 26 12.85 -4.30 -2.44
CA LYS A 26 13.23 -4.77 -3.77
C LYS A 26 12.04 -4.79 -4.73
N ALA A 27 10.88 -5.28 -4.28
CA ALA A 27 9.66 -5.30 -5.07
C ALA A 27 9.18 -3.87 -5.39
N ALA A 28 9.10 -3.00 -4.39
CA ALA A 28 8.67 -1.60 -4.56
C ALA A 28 9.60 -0.82 -5.51
N LYS A 29 10.91 -1.08 -5.47
CA LYS A 29 11.86 -0.53 -6.45
C LYS A 29 11.63 -1.05 -7.88
N ALA A 30 11.20 -2.31 -8.03
CA ALA A 30 10.88 -2.86 -9.33
C ALA A 30 9.58 -2.28 -9.92
N GLU A 31 8.63 -1.89 -9.05
CA GLU A 31 7.42 -1.15 -9.44
C GLU A 31 7.75 0.30 -9.80
N GLY A 32 8.65 0.94 -9.05
CA GLY A 32 9.30 2.22 -9.41
C GLY A 32 8.47 3.48 -9.14
N GLU A 33 7.18 3.36 -8.82
CA GLU A 33 6.32 4.49 -8.46
C GLU A 33 5.31 4.08 -7.38
N LEU A 34 5.04 4.99 -6.45
CA LEU A 34 3.98 4.88 -5.44
C LEU A 34 3.04 6.08 -5.58
N THR A 35 1.76 5.82 -5.82
CA THR A 35 0.72 6.83 -5.96
C THR A 35 -0.06 7.01 -4.67
N THR A 36 -0.01 8.21 -4.11
CA THR A 36 -0.74 8.60 -2.90
C THR A 36 -1.89 9.53 -3.27
N ILE A 37 -2.97 9.54 -2.49
CA ILE A 37 -4.05 10.53 -2.60
C ILE A 37 -4.37 11.10 -1.22
N ALA A 38 -4.79 12.38 -1.16
CA ALA A 38 -5.27 13.00 0.08
C ALA A 38 -4.26 12.97 1.26
N LEU A 39 -2.96 13.07 0.98
CA LEU A 39 -1.92 13.20 2.01
C LEU A 39 -1.39 14.64 2.07
N PRO A 40 -2.12 15.59 2.71
CA PRO A 40 -1.69 16.98 2.78
C PRO A 40 -0.42 17.11 3.63
N HIS A 41 0.55 17.89 3.15
CA HIS A 41 1.89 17.94 3.74
C HIS A 41 1.94 18.58 5.13
N ASP A 42 0.95 19.42 5.45
CA ASP A 42 0.78 20.10 6.72
C ASP A 42 -0.05 19.30 7.74
N TRP A 43 -0.58 18.14 7.36
CA TRP A 43 -1.36 17.27 8.23
C TRP A 43 -0.54 16.09 8.74
N CYS A 44 -0.60 15.85 10.06
CA CYS A 44 0.01 14.69 10.73
C CYS A 44 1.50 14.43 10.40
N GLY A 45 2.22 15.42 9.87
CA GLY A 45 3.62 15.28 9.45
C GLY A 45 3.83 14.52 8.13
N TYR A 46 2.81 14.35 7.28
CA TYR A 46 2.94 13.64 6.00
C TYR A 46 4.02 14.23 5.10
N GLY A 47 4.22 15.55 5.08
CA GLY A 47 5.31 16.17 4.30
C GLY A 47 6.69 15.61 4.68
N ALA A 48 6.97 15.50 5.99
CA ALA A 48 8.23 14.94 6.47
C ALA A 48 8.35 13.43 6.20
N VAL A 49 7.25 12.69 6.25
CA VAL A 49 7.22 11.25 5.92
C VAL A 49 7.51 11.03 4.44
N ILE A 50 6.86 11.80 3.56
CA ILE A 50 7.04 11.73 2.11
C ILE A 50 8.48 12.12 1.74
N ASP A 51 9.00 13.21 2.30
CA ASP A 51 10.39 13.63 2.07
C ASP A 51 11.39 12.59 2.58
N GLY A 52 11.15 12.04 3.77
CA GLY A 52 11.95 10.96 4.33
C GLY A 52 11.92 9.70 3.46
N PHE A 53 10.76 9.36 2.89
CA PHE A 53 10.62 8.24 1.96
C PHE A 53 11.40 8.49 0.66
N LYS A 54 11.22 9.66 0.03
CA LYS A 54 11.97 10.07 -1.17
C LYS A 54 13.48 10.03 -0.94
N ALA A 55 13.95 10.47 0.23
CA ALA A 55 15.36 10.43 0.60
C ALA A 55 15.88 9.00 0.83
N LYS A 56 15.07 8.13 1.46
CA LYS A 56 15.46 6.75 1.76
C LYS A 56 15.40 5.83 0.53
N TYR A 57 14.47 6.09 -0.37
CA TYR A 57 14.19 5.29 -1.56
C TYR A 57 14.12 6.16 -2.82
N PRO A 58 15.23 6.78 -3.26
CA PRO A 58 15.23 7.73 -4.37
C PRO A 58 14.85 7.12 -5.73
N GLU A 59 14.85 5.79 -5.83
CA GLU A 59 14.47 5.04 -7.02
C GLU A 59 12.94 4.88 -7.17
N ILE A 60 12.18 5.14 -6.10
CA ILE A 60 10.72 5.06 -6.10
C ILE A 60 10.17 6.49 -6.21
N LYS A 61 9.52 6.78 -7.33
CA LYS A 61 8.84 8.06 -7.52
C LYS A 61 7.58 8.11 -6.64
N ILE A 62 7.36 9.20 -5.93
CA ILE A 62 6.07 9.47 -5.29
C ILE A 62 5.23 10.32 -6.24
N ASN A 63 4.05 9.82 -6.59
CA ASN A 63 3.04 10.52 -7.36
C ASN A 63 1.89 10.91 -6.41
N GLU A 64 1.65 12.21 -6.27
CA GLU A 64 0.73 12.74 -5.25
C GLU A 64 -0.52 13.27 -5.95
N LEU A 65 -1.60 12.50 -5.87
CA LEU A 65 -2.91 12.87 -6.41
C LEU A 65 -3.62 13.74 -5.39
N ASN A 66 -3.96 14.97 -5.78
CA ASN A 66 -4.80 15.89 -5.01
C ASN A 66 -4.59 15.80 -3.48
N PRO A 67 -3.46 16.34 -2.95
CA PRO A 67 -3.17 16.30 -1.51
C PRO A 67 -4.26 16.93 -0.62
N ASP A 68 -5.08 17.83 -1.19
CA ASP A 68 -6.17 18.51 -0.49
C ASP A 68 -7.52 17.76 -0.57
N ALA A 69 -7.55 16.56 -1.16
CA ALA A 69 -8.73 15.72 -1.26
C ALA A 69 -9.24 15.26 0.11
N GLY A 70 -10.55 15.01 0.22
CA GLY A 70 -11.14 14.37 1.39
C GLY A 70 -11.44 12.89 1.15
N SER A 71 -11.78 12.16 2.22
CA SER A 71 -12.02 10.71 2.16
C SER A 71 -13.11 10.25 1.19
N GLY A 72 -14.11 11.09 0.90
CA GLY A 72 -15.08 10.81 -0.16
C GLY A 72 -14.44 10.80 -1.55
N ASP A 73 -13.55 11.75 -1.83
CA ASP A 73 -12.87 11.88 -3.11
C ASP A 73 -11.88 10.73 -3.33
N GLU A 74 -11.22 10.25 -2.27
CA GLU A 74 -10.34 9.08 -2.32
C GLU A 74 -11.09 7.82 -2.77
N ILE A 75 -12.27 7.57 -2.18
CA ILE A 75 -13.10 6.42 -2.51
C ILE A 75 -13.63 6.50 -3.95
N GLU A 76 -14.03 7.69 -4.39
CA GLU A 76 -14.46 7.89 -5.78
C GLU A 76 -13.30 7.74 -6.76
N ALA A 77 -12.09 8.21 -6.42
CA ALA A 77 -10.89 7.98 -7.22
C ALA A 77 -10.56 6.49 -7.37
N ILE A 78 -10.68 5.70 -6.30
CA ILE A 78 -10.53 4.23 -6.35
C ILE A 78 -11.56 3.63 -7.29
N LYS A 79 -12.85 3.96 -7.13
CA LYS A 79 -13.93 3.39 -7.96
C LYS A 79 -13.73 3.73 -9.44
N ALA A 80 -13.38 4.98 -9.75
CA ALA A 80 -13.14 5.47 -11.10
C ALA A 80 -11.93 4.78 -11.77
N ASN A 81 -10.93 4.38 -10.97
CA ASN A 81 -9.68 3.81 -11.45
C ASN A 81 -9.53 2.30 -11.18
N LYS A 82 -10.60 1.59 -10.80
CA LYS A 82 -10.53 0.17 -10.41
C LYS A 82 -9.91 -0.77 -11.45
N ASP A 83 -10.05 -0.45 -12.74
CA ASP A 83 -9.48 -1.22 -13.86
C ASP A 83 -8.24 -0.52 -14.46
N ASN A 84 -7.89 0.66 -13.93
CA ASN A 84 -6.74 1.43 -14.34
C ASN A 84 -5.50 0.94 -13.58
N LYS A 85 -4.45 0.58 -14.31
CA LYS A 85 -3.15 0.19 -13.74
C LYS A 85 -2.09 1.29 -13.87
N GLY A 86 -2.52 2.47 -14.30
CA GLY A 86 -1.67 3.64 -14.47
C GLY A 86 -1.63 4.51 -13.21
N PRO A 87 -0.90 5.64 -13.28
CA PRO A 87 -0.58 6.52 -12.14
C PRO A 87 -1.76 7.36 -11.66
N GLN A 88 -2.98 6.97 -11.99
CA GLN A 88 -4.21 7.61 -11.51
C GLN A 88 -4.99 6.70 -10.57
N ALA A 89 -4.61 5.43 -10.48
CA ALA A 89 -5.09 4.53 -9.44
C ALA A 89 -4.31 4.85 -8.14
N PRO A 90 -4.99 5.19 -7.04
CA PRO A 90 -4.31 5.39 -5.76
C PRO A 90 -3.82 4.06 -5.16
N ASP A 91 -2.58 4.03 -4.69
CA ASP A 91 -2.00 2.90 -3.93
C ASP A 91 -2.16 3.09 -2.42
N VAL A 92 -2.15 4.35 -1.96
CA VAL A 92 -2.25 4.74 -0.55
C VAL A 92 -3.43 5.68 -0.36
N ILE A 93 -4.27 5.38 0.64
CA ILE A 93 -5.40 6.20 1.09
C ILE A 93 -5.33 6.44 2.61
N ASP A 94 -5.89 7.55 3.07
CA ASP A 94 -6.06 7.90 4.50
C ASP A 94 -7.51 8.34 4.77
N VAL A 95 -8.41 7.35 4.81
CA VAL A 95 -9.84 7.61 4.95
C VAL A 95 -10.29 7.69 6.41
N GLY A 96 -11.17 8.65 6.70
CA GLY A 96 -11.80 8.77 8.02
C GLY A 96 -12.68 7.55 8.34
N LEU A 97 -12.79 7.21 9.64
CA LEU A 97 -13.51 6.01 10.11
C LEU A 97 -14.95 5.87 9.61
N SER A 98 -15.62 6.97 9.29
CA SER A 98 -16.99 6.96 8.77
C SER A 98 -17.11 6.52 7.29
N PHE A 99 -15.98 6.30 6.61
CA PHE A 99 -15.90 5.94 5.20
C PHE A 99 -15.46 4.48 4.96
N GLY A 100 -15.19 3.71 6.02
CA GLY A 100 -14.76 2.30 5.98
C GLY A 100 -15.87 1.27 6.15
#